data_AF-A0A2E9IQG9-F1
#
_entry.id   AF-A0A2E9IQG9-F1
#
_cell.length_a   1.000
_cell.length_b   1.000
_cell.length_c   1.000
_cell.angle_alpha   90.00
_cell.angle_beta   90.00
_cell.angle_gamma   90.00
#
_symmetry.space_group_name_H-M   'P 1'
#
loop_
_entity.id
_entity.type
_entity.pdbx_description
1 polymer ?
#
loop_
_entity_poly.entity_id
_entity_poly.type
_entity_poly.pdbx_seq_one_letter_code
_entity_poly.pdbx_strand_id
1 'polypeptide(L)'
;MIRNLRKGKFSMQLNYEHSSDTVGAEAASLELLSRVVTFKVKLKPVDLNQAFDADRCREKGFKDIVSFSFHDAYIWSGLASFWKYNKSQFDACRVEIDYGQKYTFACEIEAMKPDRIKLHIRQINPPQLN
;
A
#
# COMPACT_ATOMS: atom_id res chain seq x y z
N MET A 1 -14.28 -11.33 0.91
CA MET A 1 -14.97 -10.01 1.00
C MET A 1 -14.14 -8.98 0.27
N ILE A 2 -14.74 -8.11 -0.54
CA ILE A 2 -14.04 -6.99 -1.20
C ILE A 2 -14.73 -5.68 -0.82
N ARG A 3 -13.96 -4.66 -0.46
CA ARG A 3 -14.43 -3.30 -0.16
C ARG A 3 -13.65 -2.30 -0.99
N ASN A 4 -14.36 -1.55 -1.84
CA ASN A 4 -13.75 -0.41 -2.52
C ASN A 4 -13.60 0.74 -1.53
N LEU A 5 -12.41 1.35 -1.49
CA LEU A 5 -12.10 2.49 -0.64
C LEU A 5 -12.19 3.80 -1.42
N ARG A 6 -11.62 3.81 -2.62
CA ARG A 6 -11.56 5.00 -3.47
C ARG A 6 -11.52 4.60 -4.94
N LYS A 7 -12.21 5.39 -5.77
CA LYS A 7 -12.09 5.38 -7.23
C LYS A 7 -11.94 6.84 -7.68
N GLY A 8 -11.05 7.10 -8.62
CA GLY A 8 -10.68 8.46 -9.04
C GLY A 8 -9.32 8.89 -8.51
N LYS A 9 -8.95 10.16 -8.71
CA LYS A 9 -7.60 10.66 -8.44
C LYS A 9 -7.34 10.81 -6.94
N PHE A 10 -6.27 10.18 -6.45
CA PHE A 10 -5.66 10.41 -5.15
C PHE A 10 -4.15 10.16 -5.25
N SER A 11 -3.41 10.45 -4.18
CA SER A 11 -1.96 10.26 -4.14
C SER A 11 -1.57 9.25 -3.07
N MET A 12 -0.60 8.41 -3.42
CA MET A 12 0.09 7.50 -2.51
C MET A 12 1.52 7.98 -2.33
N GLN A 13 1.98 7.99 -1.10
CA GLN A 13 3.37 8.26 -0.76
C GLN A 13 4.13 6.93 -0.64
N LEU A 14 5.20 6.81 -1.42
CA LEU A 14 6.15 5.71 -1.42
C LEU A 14 7.32 6.12 -0.53
N ASN A 15 7.43 5.54 0.67
CA ASN A 15 8.49 5.91 1.61
C ASN A 15 9.67 4.95 1.49
N TYR A 16 10.86 5.53 1.35
CA TYR A 16 12.15 4.86 1.45
C TYR A 16 12.73 5.10 2.85
N GLU A 17 13.92 4.56 3.12
CA GLU A 17 14.60 4.74 4.41
C GLU A 17 14.87 6.22 4.75
N HIS A 18 15.18 7.05 3.74
CA HIS A 18 15.61 8.44 3.93
C HIS A 18 14.91 9.45 3.01
N SER A 19 13.92 9.02 2.22
CA SER A 19 13.22 9.87 1.27
C SER A 19 11.80 9.36 1.04
N SER A 20 11.02 10.10 0.25
CA SER A 20 9.71 9.63 -0.22
C SER A 20 9.37 10.21 -1.58
N ASP A 21 8.71 9.41 -2.41
CA ASP A 21 8.07 9.89 -3.64
C ASP A 21 6.56 9.94 -3.44
N THR A 22 5.87 10.78 -4.20
CA THR A 22 4.40 10.82 -4.24
C THR A 22 3.94 10.47 -5.64
N VAL A 23 3.12 9.43 -5.76
CA VAL A 23 2.63 8.93 -7.05
C VAL A 23 1.10 8.93 -7.04
N GLY A 24 0.51 9.42 -8.12
CA GLY A 24 -0.92 9.37 -8.37
C GLY A 24 -1.45 7.94 -8.45
N ALA A 25 -2.69 7.76 -8.01
CA ALA A 25 -3.41 6.49 -8.05
C ALA A 25 -4.87 6.72 -8.46
N GLU A 26 -5.49 5.69 -9.05
CA GLU A 26 -6.85 5.76 -9.59
C GLU A 26 -7.86 4.84 -8.91
N ALA A 27 -7.39 3.85 -8.16
CA ALA A 27 -8.25 2.94 -7.41
C ALA A 27 -7.54 2.41 -6.15
N ALA A 28 -8.28 2.31 -5.05
CA ALA A 28 -7.86 1.64 -3.83
C ALA A 28 -9.00 0.73 -3.32
N SER A 29 -8.66 -0.48 -2.90
CA SER A 29 -9.62 -1.45 -2.34
C SER A 29 -8.97 -2.33 -1.27
N LEU A 30 -9.81 -2.98 -0.48
CA LEU A 30 -9.43 -4.02 0.47
C LEU A 30 -10.08 -5.33 0.05
N GLU A 31 -9.32 -6.40 0.14
CA GLU A 31 -9.83 -7.76 -0.01
C GLU A 31 -9.47 -8.56 1.23
N LEU A 32 -10.46 -9.21 1.83
CA LEU A 32 -10.25 -10.23 2.85
C LEU A 32 -10.56 -11.60 2.24
N LEU A 33 -9.53 -12.41 2.09
CA LEU A 33 -9.60 -13.78 1.60
C LEU A 33 -8.74 -14.69 2.47
N SER A 34 -9.28 -15.81 2.93
CA SER A 34 -8.53 -16.84 3.68
C SER A 34 -7.71 -16.28 4.86
N ARG A 35 -8.29 -15.38 5.66
CA ARG A 35 -7.63 -14.70 6.80
C ARG A 35 -6.44 -13.83 6.41
N VAL A 36 -6.34 -13.42 5.15
CA VAL A 36 -5.36 -12.45 4.65
C VAL A 36 -6.09 -11.21 4.15
N VAL A 37 -5.72 -10.04 4.69
CA VAL A 37 -6.16 -8.75 4.15
C VAL A 37 -5.15 -8.28 3.12
N THR A 38 -5.61 -8.06 1.90
CA THR A 38 -4.81 -7.42 0.85
C THR A 38 -5.37 -6.04 0.59
N PHE A 39 -4.58 -5.01 0.87
CA PHE A 39 -4.86 -3.65 0.40
C PHE A 39 -4.30 -3.51 -1.02
N LYS A 40 -5.18 -3.24 -1.98
CA LYS A 40 -4.85 -3.16 -3.41
C LYS A 40 -4.91 -1.71 -3.84
N VAL A 41 -3.87 -1.25 -4.52
CA VAL A 41 -3.81 0.09 -5.11
C VAL A 41 -3.39 0.01 -6.56
N LYS A 42 -4.05 0.78 -7.42
CA LYS A 42 -3.67 0.93 -8.82
C LYS A 42 -3.07 2.30 -9.05
N LEU A 43 -1.79 2.32 -9.42
CA LEU A 43 -1.07 3.56 -9.69
C LEU A 43 -1.46 4.12 -11.06
N LYS A 44 -1.54 5.44 -11.10
CA LYS A 44 -1.73 6.23 -12.30
C LYS A 44 -1.02 7.56 -12.08
N PRO A 45 0.30 7.61 -12.35
CA PRO A 45 1.05 8.85 -12.33
C PRO A 45 0.33 9.96 -13.09
N VAL A 46 0.28 11.17 -12.53
CA VAL A 46 -0.49 12.28 -13.14
C VAL A 46 0.36 13.22 -13.99
N ASP A 47 1.68 13.09 -13.91
CA ASP A 47 2.67 13.85 -14.69
C ASP A 47 3.91 12.98 -15.01
N LEU A 48 4.81 13.53 -15.84
CA LEU A 48 6.02 12.83 -16.29
C LEU A 48 7.01 12.54 -15.15
N ASN A 49 7.08 13.39 -14.13
CA ASN A 49 8.00 13.20 -13.01
C ASN A 49 7.54 12.01 -12.17
N GLN A 50 6.24 11.94 -11.87
CA GLN A 50 5.68 10.80 -11.15
C GLN A 50 5.76 9.51 -11.96
N ALA A 51 5.64 9.59 -13.29
CA ALA A 51 5.81 8.42 -14.15
C ALA A 51 7.25 7.89 -14.05
N PHE A 52 8.23 8.79 -14.10
CA PHE A 52 9.64 8.44 -13.93
C PHE A 52 9.92 7.82 -12.55
N ASP A 53 9.38 8.40 -11.47
CA ASP A 53 9.53 7.85 -10.13
C ASP A 53 8.89 6.46 -9.99
N ALA A 54 7.68 6.28 -10.54
CA ALA A 54 6.97 5.00 -10.54
C ALA A 54 7.71 3.94 -11.39
N ASP A 55 8.26 4.32 -12.53
CA ASP A 55 9.04 3.44 -13.39
C ASP A 55 10.35 3.01 -12.74
N ARG A 56 11.06 3.94 -12.08
CA ARG A 56 12.24 3.61 -11.26
C ARG A 56 11.90 2.60 -10.16
N CYS A 57 10.77 2.76 -9.48
CA CYS A 57 10.31 1.78 -8.49
C CYS A 57 10.00 0.44 -9.15
N ARG A 58 9.33 0.45 -10.29
CA ARG A 58 8.93 -0.73 -11.07
C ARG A 58 10.13 -1.57 -11.48
N GLU A 59 11.20 -0.94 -11.97
CA GLU A 59 12.45 -1.61 -12.37
C GLU A 59 13.10 -2.39 -11.21
N LYS A 60 12.96 -1.88 -9.98
CA LYS A 60 13.42 -2.54 -8.77
C LYS A 60 12.37 -3.44 -8.11
N GLY A 61 11.20 -3.58 -8.74
CA GLY A 61 10.06 -4.31 -8.21
C GLY A 61 9.56 -3.79 -6.86
N PHE A 62 9.65 -2.47 -6.62
CA PHE A 62 9.27 -1.78 -5.39
C PHE A 62 9.96 -2.30 -4.11
N LYS A 63 11.08 -3.02 -4.22
CA LYS A 63 11.78 -3.64 -3.08
C LYS A 63 12.40 -2.64 -2.11
N ASP A 64 12.72 -1.44 -2.58
CA ASP A 64 13.33 -0.37 -1.78
C ASP A 64 12.30 0.39 -0.92
N ILE A 65 11.00 0.11 -1.11
CA ILE A 65 9.93 0.76 -0.33
C ILE A 65 9.86 0.11 1.06
N VAL A 66 9.96 0.92 2.11
CA VAL A 66 9.84 0.47 3.51
C VAL A 66 8.41 0.58 4.02
N SER A 67 7.64 1.53 3.49
CA SER A 67 6.25 1.72 3.86
C SER A 67 5.53 2.61 2.85
N PHE A 68 4.21 2.61 2.88
CA PHE A 68 3.40 3.54 2.10
C PHE A 68 2.29 4.15 2.95
N SER A 69 1.90 5.35 2.55
CA SER A 69 0.91 6.19 3.21
C SER A 69 0.03 6.88 2.17
N PHE A 70 -1.16 7.32 2.59
CA PHE A 70 -2.10 8.02 1.73
C PHE A 70 -2.31 9.45 2.21
N HIS A 71 -2.51 10.36 1.28
CA HIS A 71 -2.98 11.72 1.60
C HIS A 71 -4.48 11.84 1.29
N ASP A 72 -5.29 10.84 1.68
CA ASP A 72 -6.74 10.82 1.43
C ASP A 72 -7.52 10.33 2.67
N ALA A 73 -8.34 11.22 3.23
CA ALA A 73 -9.13 10.95 4.44
C ALA A 73 -10.19 9.83 4.26
N TYR A 74 -10.68 9.61 3.04
CA TYR A 74 -11.63 8.52 2.76
C TYR A 74 -10.94 7.16 2.80
N ILE A 75 -9.72 7.09 2.28
CA ILE A 75 -8.91 5.87 2.39
C ILE A 75 -8.59 5.61 3.87
N TRP A 76 -8.22 6.64 4.62
CA TRP A 76 -7.93 6.53 6.05
C TRP A 76 -9.09 6.01 6.89
N SER A 77 -10.23 6.70 6.82
CA SER A 77 -11.45 6.31 7.55
C SER A 77 -11.96 4.93 7.12
N GLY A 78 -11.84 4.58 5.84
CA GLY A 78 -12.20 3.27 5.32
C GLY A 78 -11.31 2.14 5.85
N LEU A 79 -10.00 2.36 5.93
CA LEU A 79 -9.06 1.42 6.55
C LEU A 79 -9.31 1.27 8.05
N ALA A 80 -9.47 2.38 8.77
CA ALA A 80 -9.72 2.37 10.21
C ALA A 80 -11.02 1.63 10.56
N SER A 81 -12.09 1.92 9.81
CA SER A 81 -13.38 1.22 9.95
C SER A 81 -13.22 -0.27 9.66
N PHE A 82 -12.59 -0.61 8.54
CA PHE A 82 -12.38 -2.02 8.18
C PHE A 82 -11.61 -2.77 9.27
N TRP A 83 -10.53 -2.18 9.78
CA TRP A 83 -9.72 -2.76 10.84
C TRP A 83 -10.53 -2.98 12.12
N LYS A 84 -11.26 -1.95 12.58
CA LYS A 84 -12.10 -2.02 13.79
C LYS A 84 -13.09 -3.19 13.75
N TYR A 85 -13.71 -3.46 12.60
CA TYR A 85 -14.74 -4.50 12.48
C TYR A 85 -14.22 -5.88 12.09
N ASN A 86 -13.03 -5.98 11.50
CA ASN A 86 -12.55 -7.23 10.91
C ASN A 86 -11.24 -7.75 11.52
N LYS A 87 -10.64 -7.06 12.51
CA LYS A 87 -9.33 -7.45 13.09
C LYS A 87 -9.24 -8.92 13.51
N SER A 88 -10.31 -9.51 14.03
CA SER A 88 -10.33 -10.92 14.45
C SER A 88 -10.44 -11.93 13.29
N GLN A 89 -10.69 -11.46 12.06
CA GLN A 89 -10.96 -12.30 10.89
C GLN A 89 -9.72 -12.52 10.01
N PHE A 90 -8.59 -11.90 10.33
CA PHE A 90 -7.36 -12.06 9.58
C PHE A 90 -6.13 -12.07 10.49
N ASP A 91 -5.09 -12.77 10.04
CA ASP A 91 -3.82 -12.92 10.77
C ASP A 91 -2.65 -12.30 10.00
N ALA A 92 -2.85 -12.00 8.72
CA ALA A 92 -1.83 -11.44 7.85
C ALA A 92 -2.38 -10.27 7.04
N CYS A 93 -1.49 -9.32 6.74
CA CYS A 93 -1.77 -8.21 5.85
C CYS A 93 -0.76 -8.20 4.70
N ARG A 94 -1.24 -7.80 3.53
CA ARG A 94 -0.47 -7.63 2.31
C ARG A 94 -0.85 -6.33 1.64
N VAL A 95 0.06 -5.82 0.83
CA VAL A 95 -0.24 -4.79 -0.15
C VAL A 95 0.11 -5.22 -1.54
N GLU A 96 -0.81 -4.94 -2.45
CA GLU A 96 -0.69 -5.18 -3.88
C GLU A 96 -0.67 -3.82 -4.59
N ILE A 97 0.43 -3.53 -5.28
CA ILE A 97 0.58 -2.38 -6.17
C ILE A 97 0.39 -2.87 -7.61
N ASP A 98 -0.59 -2.33 -8.31
CA ASP A 98 -0.79 -2.52 -9.74
C ASP A 98 -0.23 -1.32 -10.51
N TYR A 99 0.87 -1.56 -11.23
CA TYR A 99 1.49 -0.59 -12.14
C TYR A 99 2.12 -1.32 -13.34
N GLY A 100 1.28 -1.64 -14.33
CA GLY A 100 1.63 -2.45 -15.50
C GLY A 100 1.73 -3.95 -15.20
N GLN A 101 2.18 -4.29 -14.00
CA GLN A 101 2.09 -5.62 -13.38
C GLN A 101 1.81 -5.47 -11.88
N LYS A 102 1.45 -6.59 -11.23
CA LYS A 102 1.14 -6.63 -9.81
C LYS A 102 2.36 -6.97 -8.98
N TYR A 103 2.59 -6.18 -7.93
CA TYR A 103 3.64 -6.38 -6.93
C TYR A 103 3.01 -6.56 -5.57
N THR A 104 3.27 -7.68 -4.91
CA THR A 104 2.66 -8.01 -3.62
C THR A 104 3.70 -8.12 -2.52
N PHE A 105 3.46 -7.44 -1.40
CA PHE A 105 4.33 -7.41 -0.24
C PHE A 105 3.56 -7.83 1.00
N ALA A 106 4.19 -8.61 1.87
CA ALA A 106 3.69 -8.76 3.23
C ALA A 106 3.88 -7.43 3.97
N CYS A 107 2.91 -7.04 4.78
CA CYS A 107 3.00 -5.80 5.53
C CYS A 107 2.45 -5.92 6.95
N GLU A 108 2.91 -5.03 7.80
CA GLU A 108 2.35 -4.75 9.11
C GLU A 108 1.56 -3.44 9.08
N ILE A 109 0.57 -3.36 9.96
CA ILE A 109 -0.30 -2.19 10.09
C ILE A 109 0.12 -1.46 11.37
N GLU A 110 0.57 -0.22 11.22
CA GLU A 110 0.87 0.67 12.33
C GLU A 110 -0.24 1.74 12.44
N ALA A 111 -0.89 1.80 13.60
CA ALA A 111 -1.90 2.81 13.88
C ALA A 111 -1.24 4.13 14.34
N MET A 112 -1.30 5.16 13.50
CA MET A 112 -0.65 6.45 13.71
C MET A 112 -1.63 7.52 14.22
N LYS A 113 -2.31 7.29 15.35
CA LYS A 113 -3.29 8.21 16.00
C LYS A 113 -4.49 8.63 15.11
N PRO A 114 -5.61 8.98 15.74
CA PRO A 114 -6.78 8.10 15.91
C PRO A 114 -7.27 7.38 14.64
N ASP A 115 -6.96 7.87 13.43
CA ASP A 115 -7.52 7.38 12.16
C ASP A 115 -6.50 7.24 11.02
N ARG A 116 -5.19 7.40 11.28
CA ARG A 116 -4.15 7.18 10.27
C ARG A 116 -3.53 5.80 10.41
N ILE A 117 -3.29 5.12 9.30
CA ILE A 117 -2.79 3.74 9.25
C ILE A 117 -1.56 3.64 8.35
N LYS A 118 -0.37 3.56 8.91
CA LYS A 118 0.79 3.31 8.07
C LYS A 118 0.93 1.83 7.79
N LEU A 119 1.25 1.47 6.55
CA LEU A 119 1.42 0.09 6.15
C LEU A 119 2.91 -0.13 5.87
N HIS A 120 3.55 -0.90 6.73
CA HIS A 120 4.99 -1.15 6.72
C HIS A 120 5.27 -2.44 5.97
N ILE A 121 6.09 -2.38 4.94
CA ILE A 121 6.50 -3.58 4.21
C ILE A 121 7.40 -4.40 5.13
N ARG A 122 7.04 -5.66 5.38
CA ARG A 122 7.96 -6.61 5.96
C ARG A 122 8.99 -6.92 4.88
N GLN A 123 10.16 -6.32 4.97
CA GLN A 123 11.29 -6.80 4.19
C GLN A 123 11.53 -8.25 4.62
N ILE A 124 11.22 -9.19 3.73
CA ILE A 124 11.76 -10.53 3.84
C ILE A 124 13.23 -10.32 3.55
N ASN A 125 14.06 -10.19 4.60
CA ASN A 125 15.49 -10.33 4.42
C ASN A 125 15.69 -11.62 3.63
N PRO A 126 16.29 -11.58 2.43
CA PRO A 126 16.70 -12.83 1.80
C PRO A 126 17.54 -13.57 2.85
N PRO A 127 17.37 -14.90 3.01
CA PRO A 127 18.20 -15.65 3.93
C PRO A 127 19.65 -15.29 3.59
N GLN A 128 20.37 -14.76 4.59
CA GLN A 128 21.79 -14.56 4.45
C GLN A 128 22.37 -15.97 4.25
N LEU A 129 22.78 -16.26 3.02
CA LEU A 129 23.61 -17.41 2.72
C LEU A 129 24.95 -17.12 3.39
N ASN A 130 25.14 -17.74 4.57
CA ASN A 130 26.48 -17.97 5.11
C ASN A 130 27.22 -18.98 4.24
#